data_AF-A5PCT2-F1
#
_entry.id   AF-A5PCT2-F1
#
_cell.length_a   1.000
_cell.length_b   1.000
_cell.length_c   1.000
_cell.angle_alpha   90.00
_cell.angle_beta   90.00
_cell.angle_gamma   90.00
#
_symmetry.space_group_name_H-M   'P 1'
#
loop_
_entity.id
_entity.type
_entity.pdbx_description
1 polymer ?
#
loop_
_entity_poly.entity_id
_entity_poly.type
_entity_poly.pdbx_seq_one_letter_code
_entity_poly.pdbx_strand_id
1 'polypeptide(L)' 'MTHSTRSGQAKRATKRPETFEKPEHWSSEPPPKPQKVDNEEDLSPTRYGDWVKDGIAIDF' A
#
# COMPACT_ATOMS: atom_id res chain seq x y z
N MET A 1 -23.34 -29.48 -29.77
CA MET A 1 -24.44 -28.84 -29.00
C MET A 1 -23.96 -27.48 -28.52
N THR A 2 -24.78 -26.47 -28.76
CA THR A 2 -24.54 -25.04 -28.54
C THR A 2 -24.45 -24.69 -27.05
N HIS A 3 -23.40 -24.00 -26.64
CA HIS A 3 -23.34 -23.39 -25.31
C HIS A 3 -24.25 -22.14 -25.30
N SER A 4 -25.34 -22.20 -24.54
CA SER A 4 -26.38 -21.18 -24.46
C SER A 4 -26.03 -20.09 -23.44
N THR A 5 -25.80 -18.90 -23.97
CA THR A 5 -26.00 -17.53 -23.46
C THR A 5 -26.62 -17.36 -22.06
N ARG A 6 -26.00 -16.54 -21.19
CA ARG A 6 -26.35 -15.12 -20.93
C ARG A 6 -25.68 -14.65 -19.62
N SER A 7 -24.61 -13.85 -19.71
CA SER A 7 -24.14 -13.05 -18.57
C SER A 7 -25.20 -11.99 -18.27
N GLY A 8 -26.14 -12.32 -17.39
CA GLY A 8 -27.19 -11.42 -16.93
C GLY A 8 -26.56 -10.14 -16.37
N GLN A 9 -27.07 -8.98 -16.80
CA GLN A 9 -26.65 -7.69 -16.30
C GLN A 9 -26.76 -7.65 -14.78
N ALA A 10 -25.62 -7.60 -14.08
CA ALA A 10 -25.61 -7.37 -12.65
C ALA A 10 -26.18 -5.97 -12.39
N LYS A 11 -27.36 -5.90 -11.74
CA LYS A 11 -27.94 -4.63 -11.30
C LYS A 11 -26.95 -3.95 -10.36
N ARG A 12 -26.67 -2.67 -10.60
CA ARG A 12 -25.76 -1.87 -9.75
C ARG A 12 -26.31 -1.85 -8.33
N ALA A 13 -25.52 -2.31 -7.36
CA ALA A 13 -25.89 -2.27 -5.95
C ALA A 13 -25.89 -0.81 -5.46
N THR A 14 -27.05 -0.16 -5.50
CA THR A 14 -27.25 1.24 -5.04
C THR A 14 -27.63 1.33 -3.56
N LYS A 15 -27.89 0.19 -2.90
CA LYS A 15 -28.24 0.11 -1.49
C LYS A 15 -27.17 -0.68 -0.75
N ARG A 16 -26.70 -0.15 0.39
CA ARG A 16 -25.78 -0.85 1.29
C ARG A 16 -26.49 -2.07 1.90
N PRO A 17 -25.86 -3.27 1.90
CA PRO A 17 -26.38 -4.43 2.60
C PRO A 17 -26.65 -4.13 4.08
N GLU A 18 -27.70 -4.71 4.64
CA GLU A 18 -28.09 -4.48 6.04
C GLU A 18 -27.03 -5.00 7.01
N THR A 19 -26.34 -6.07 6.63
CA THR A 19 -25.31 -6.72 7.43
C THR A 19 -23.96 -6.61 6.74
N PHE A 20 -22.95 -6.21 7.51
CA PHE A 20 -21.54 -6.31 7.14
C PHE A 20 -20.90 -7.38 8.01
N GLU A 21 -20.42 -8.46 7.40
CA GLU A 21 -19.66 -9.50 8.09
C GLU A 21 -18.17 -9.21 7.95
N LYS A 22 -17.51 -9.05 9.11
CA LYS A 22 -16.08 -8.81 9.16
C LYS A 22 -15.35 -10.13 8.85
N PRO A 23 -14.37 -10.15 7.92
CA PRO A 23 -13.55 -11.33 7.68
C PRO A 23 -12.76 -11.76 8.92
N GLU A 24 -12.54 -13.06 9.06
CA GLU A 24 -11.88 -13.66 10.24
C GLU A 24 -10.45 -13.14 10.47
N HIS A 25 -9.72 -12.79 9.40
CA HIS A 25 -8.37 -12.25 9.45
C HIS A 25 -8.29 -10.74 9.73
N TRP A 26 -9.44 -10.05 9.85
CA TRP A 26 -9.45 -8.60 10.06
C TRP A 26 -9.36 -8.30 11.56
N SER A 27 -8.22 -7.75 12.01
CA SER A 27 -8.10 -7.12 13.33
C SER A 27 -8.35 -5.61 13.27
N SER A 28 -9.06 -5.09 14.27
CA SER A 28 -9.24 -3.64 14.48
C SER A 28 -8.33 -3.11 15.60
N GLU A 29 -7.47 -3.98 16.13
CA GLU A 29 -6.51 -3.60 17.15
C GLU A 29 -5.47 -2.65 16.55
N PRO A 30 -4.98 -1.69 17.36
CA PRO A 30 -3.89 -0.85 16.91
C PRO A 30 -2.67 -1.71 16.57
N PRO A 31 -1.84 -1.28 15.59
CA PRO A 31 -0.59 -1.96 15.31
C PRO A 31 0.29 -2.01 16.57
N PRO A 32 1.20 -2.99 16.66
CA PRO A 32 2.14 -3.08 17.78
C PRO A 32 2.94 -1.78 17.88
N LYS A 33 3.34 -1.44 19.11
CA LYS A 33 4.18 -0.27 19.35
C LYS A 33 5.50 -0.41 18.57
N PRO A 34 6.02 0.68 17.99
CA PRO A 34 7.32 0.65 17.35
C PRO A 34 8.38 0.17 18.33
N GLN A 35 9.26 -0.71 17.87
CA GLN A 35 10.40 -1.15 18.65
C GLN A 35 11.48 -0.08 18.55
N LYS A 36 12.28 0.07 19.63
CA LYS A 36 13.47 0.89 19.56
C LYS A 36 14.45 0.18 18.62
N VAL A 37 14.83 0.85 17.54
CA VAL A 37 15.92 0.38 16.69
C VAL A 37 17.21 0.58 17.47
N ASP A 38 18.01 -0.47 17.58
CA ASP A 38 19.40 -0.36 18.00
C ASP A 38 20.19 0.12 16.79
N ASN A 39 20.25 1.45 16.62
CA ASN A 39 20.97 2.07 15.52
C ASN A 39 22.33 2.57 16.04
N GLU A 40 23.32 1.68 15.99
CA GLU A 40 24.72 2.01 16.28
C GLU A 40 25.43 2.62 15.06
N GLU A 41 24.76 2.73 13.90
CA GLU A 41 25.33 3.43 12.76
C GLU A 41 25.40 4.93 13.08
N ASP A 42 26.62 5.44 13.15
CA ASP A 42 26.87 6.88 13.06
C ASP A 42 26.20 7.36 11.77
N LEU A 43 25.30 8.33 11.87
CA LEU A 43 24.61 8.89 10.70
C LEU A 43 25.70 9.40 9.77
N SER A 44 26.02 8.61 8.74
CA SER A 44 26.90 9.09 7.68
C SER A 44 26.26 10.38 7.18
N PRO A 45 27.03 11.46 7.00
CA PRO A 45 26.46 12.74 6.64
C PRO A 45 25.77 12.53 5.30
N THR A 46 24.45 12.35 5.35
CA THR A 46 23.63 12.18 4.18
C THR A 46 23.59 13.55 3.53
N ARG A 47 24.64 13.84 2.77
CA ARG A 47 24.58 14.74 1.64
C ARG A 47 24.01 13.93 0.48
N TYR A 48 22.71 13.68 0.54
CA TYR A 48 21.93 13.60 -0.69
C TYR A 48 21.85 15.04 -1.20
N GLY A 49 22.58 15.36 -2.25
CA GLY A 49 22.60 16.71 -2.82
C GLY A 49 23.98 17.13 -3.32
N ASP A 50 23.99 17.47 -4.61
CA ASP A 50 25.04 18.08 -5.42
C ASP A 50 26.23 17.19 -5.78
N TRP A 51 25.97 16.20 -6.63
CA TRP A 51 27.02 15.53 -7.38
C TRP A 51 27.18 16.23 -8.71
N VAL A 52 28.38 16.68 -9.07
CA VAL A 52 28.66 17.31 -10.37
C VAL A 52 29.51 16.39 -11.22
N LYS A 53 29.00 16.01 -12.40
CA LYS A 53 29.77 15.32 -13.44
C LYS A 53 29.71 16.12 -14.74
N ASP A 54 30.88 16.40 -15.31
CA ASP A 54 31.03 17.18 -16.55
C ASP A 54 30.30 18.55 -16.50
N GLY A 55 30.26 19.15 -15.32
CA GLY A 55 29.59 20.45 -15.08
C GLY A 55 28.07 20.37 -14.87
N ILE A 56 27.48 19.18 -14.81
CA ILE A 56 26.03 18.97 -14.65
C ILE A 56 25.75 18.44 -13.23
N ALA A 57 24.79 19.08 -12.55
CA ALA A 57 24.31 18.64 -11.24
C ALA A 57 23.37 17.43 -11.35
N ILE A 58 23.61 16.43 -10.51
CA ILE A 58 22.86 15.17 -10.41
C ILE A 58 22.27 15.09 -8.99
N ASP A 59 20.96 14.87 -8.91
CA ASP A 59 20.18 14.67 -7.68
C ASP A 59 19.23 13.47 -7.86
N PHE A 60 19.08 12.62 -6.83
CA PHE A 60 18.24 11.41 -6.82
C PHE A 60 17.14 11.49 -5.77
#